data_AF-A0A538LIF6-F1
#
_entry.id   AF-A0A538LIF6-F1
#
_cell.length_a   1.000
_cell.length_b   1.000
_cell.length_c   1.000
_cell.angle_alpha   90.00
_cell.angle_beta   90.00
_cell.angle_gamma   90.00
#
_symmetry.space_group_name_H-M   'P 1'
#
loop_
_entity.id
_entity.type
_entity.pdbx_description
1 polymer ?
#
loop_
_entity_poly.entity_id
_entity_poly.type
_entity_poly.pdbx_seq_one_letter_code
_entity_poly.pdbx_strand_id
1 'polypeptide(L)'
;MRSRSDRELIREVEPGTVYVDRETGEEFEIVGKVLPLAPSASDLPWAVENLRLCGCSLEQLAPKDVNDCPHCGRRLPALGSES
;
A
#
# COMPACT_ATOMS: atom_id res chain seq x y z
N MET A 1 -18.45 12.76 25.26
CA MET A 1 -18.43 14.07 24.56
C MET A 1 -18.36 13.75 23.07
N ARG A 2 -19.47 13.99 22.37
CA ARG A 2 -19.82 13.75 20.95
C ARG A 2 -19.35 12.43 20.30
N SER A 3 -20.32 11.54 20.13
CA SER A 3 -20.41 10.63 18.97
C SER A 3 -20.36 11.49 17.70
N ARG A 4 -19.17 11.64 17.12
CA ARG A 4 -18.95 12.04 15.73
C ARG A 4 -18.67 10.75 14.98
N SER A 5 -19.15 10.65 13.76
CA SER A 5 -19.12 9.40 13.00
C SER A 5 -17.67 8.92 12.81
N ASP A 6 -17.26 7.81 13.43
CA ASP A 6 -15.96 7.14 13.20
C ASP A 6 -15.96 6.43 11.82
N ARG A 7 -16.33 7.15 10.76
CA ARG A 7 -16.35 6.62 9.39
C ARG A 7 -15.00 6.80 8.75
N GLU A 8 -14.33 5.68 8.51
CA GLU A 8 -13.13 5.60 7.70
C GLU A 8 -13.42 4.87 6.39
N LEU A 9 -12.76 5.30 5.31
CA LEU A 9 -12.86 4.67 4.00
C LEU A 9 -11.55 4.80 3.23
N ILE A 10 -11.27 3.82 2.38
CA ILE A 10 -10.12 3.83 1.47
C ILE A 10 -10.63 4.09 0.07
N ARG A 11 -10.09 5.12 -0.60
CA ARG A 11 -10.43 5.47 -1.97
C ARG A 11 -9.26 6.15 -2.67
N GLU A 12 -9.26 6.09 -3.99
CA GLU A 12 -8.51 7.01 -4.83
C GLU A 12 -8.95 8.46 -4.57
N VAL A 13 -7.97 9.35 -4.43
CA VAL A 13 -8.16 10.77 -4.13
C VAL A 13 -7.37 11.63 -5.11
N GLU A 14 -7.97 12.74 -5.51
CA GLU A 14 -7.40 13.75 -6.38
C GLU A 14 -6.79 14.89 -5.53
N PRO A 15 -5.56 15.33 -5.83
CA PRO A 15 -4.94 16.45 -5.12
C PRO A 15 -5.81 17.71 -5.13
N GLY A 16 -5.98 18.33 -3.96
CA GLY A 16 -6.73 19.57 -3.81
C GLY A 16 -8.26 19.42 -3.81
N THR A 17 -8.79 18.20 -3.91
CA THR A 17 -10.23 17.94 -3.81
C THR A 17 -10.66 17.80 -2.35
N VAL A 18 -11.72 18.53 -1.97
CA VAL A 18 -12.37 18.35 -0.66
C VAL A 18 -13.39 17.23 -0.75
N TYR A 19 -13.24 16.22 0.11
CA TYR A 19 -14.16 15.08 0.19
C TYR A 19 -15.09 15.28 1.39
N VAL A 20 -16.39 15.06 1.20
CA VAL A 20 -17.39 15.23 2.24
C VAL A 20 -18.22 13.97 2.43
N ASP A 21 -18.58 13.67 3.68
CA ASP A 21 -19.58 12.65 3.98
C ASP A 21 -20.95 13.12 3.48
N ARG A 22 -21.61 12.29 2.65
CA ARG A 22 -22.91 12.63 2.05
C ARG A 22 -24.05 12.67 3.07
N GLU A 23 -23.91 11.98 4.20
CA GLU A 23 -24.94 11.92 5.24
C GLU A 23 -24.84 13.10 6.21
N THR A 24 -23.62 13.47 6.61
CA THR A 24 -23.38 14.50 7.62
C THR A 24 -22.96 15.86 7.05
N GLY A 25 -22.41 15.87 5.83
CA GLY A 25 -21.78 17.05 5.23
C GLY A 25 -20.41 17.41 5.81
N GLU A 26 -19.87 16.61 6.74
CA GLU A 26 -18.55 16.83 7.33
C GLU A 26 -17.44 16.50 6.32
N GLU A 27 -16.35 17.27 6.33
CA GLU A 27 -15.18 17.02 5.49
C GLU A 27 -14.40 15.81 6.02
N PHE A 28 -13.98 14.93 5.09
CA PHE A 28 -13.04 13.87 5.39
C PHE A 28 -11.62 14.42 5.44
N GLU A 29 -10.87 14.01 6.47
CA GLU A 29 -9.43 14.25 6.57
C GLU A 29 -8.67 13.07 5.97
N ILE A 30 -7.69 13.35 5.11
CA ILE A 30 -6.79 12.31 4.59
C ILE A 30 -5.74 12.02 5.65
N VAL A 31 -5.95 10.94 6.41
CA VAL A 31 -5.05 10.55 7.51
C VAL A 31 -3.92 9.61 7.08
N GLY A 32 -3.95 9.08 5.85
CA GLY A 32 -2.96 8.12 5.39
C GLY A 32 -3.04 7.79 3.90
N LYS A 33 -2.14 6.90 3.46
CA LYS A 33 -2.09 6.38 2.10
C LYS A 33 -1.83 4.88 2.13
N VAL A 34 -2.54 4.14 1.29
CA VAL A 34 -2.22 2.73 1.04
C VAL A 34 -1.13 2.69 -0.03
N LEU A 35 0.00 2.07 0.32
CA LEU A 35 1.10 1.85 -0.61
C LEU A 35 0.96 0.49 -1.29
N PRO A 36 1.53 0.30 -2.49
CA PRO A 36 2.23 1.31 -3.29
C PRO A 36 1.25 2.26 -4.01
N LEU A 37 1.67 3.52 -4.22
CA LEU A 37 0.91 4.46 -5.04
C LEU A 37 1.15 4.20 -6.53
N ALA A 38 0.12 4.34 -7.35
CA ALA A 38 0.26 4.25 -8.79
C ALA A 38 1.12 5.42 -9.35
N PRO A 39 1.92 5.18 -10.42
CA PRO A 39 2.19 3.88 -11.02
C PRO A 39 3.14 3.04 -10.16
N SER A 40 2.85 1.74 -10.05
CA SER A 40 3.65 0.77 -9.28
C SER A 40 3.86 -0.49 -10.10
N ALA A 41 4.97 -1.18 -9.88
CA ALA A 41 5.21 -2.51 -10.45
C ALA A 41 4.43 -3.63 -9.71
N SER A 42 3.93 -3.33 -8.51
CA SER A 42 3.17 -4.21 -7.62
C SER A 42 1.75 -3.70 -7.48
N ASP A 43 0.78 -4.61 -7.54
CA ASP A 43 -0.64 -4.37 -7.28
C ASP A 43 -1.03 -4.75 -5.83
N LEU A 44 -0.13 -5.39 -5.09
CA LEU A 44 -0.37 -5.77 -3.70
C LEU A 44 -0.15 -4.60 -2.73
N PRO A 45 -1.05 -4.41 -1.74
CA PRO A 45 -0.82 -3.47 -0.65
C PRO A 45 0.45 -3.79 0.14
N TRP A 46 1.11 -2.77 0.67
CA TRP A 46 2.31 -2.89 1.50
C TRP A 46 1.97 -3.43 2.90
N ALA A 47 1.61 -4.71 2.95
CA ALA A 47 1.29 -5.47 4.15
C ALA A 47 2.28 -6.63 4.31
N VAL A 48 2.52 -7.07 5.55
CA VAL A 48 3.54 -8.09 5.88
C VAL A 48 3.35 -9.36 5.05
N GLU A 49 2.11 -9.83 4.92
CA GLU A 49 1.69 -10.98 4.14
C GLU A 49 1.97 -10.86 2.62
N ASN A 50 2.09 -9.65 2.09
CA ASN A 50 2.35 -9.37 0.69
C ASN A 50 3.84 -9.13 0.37
N LEU A 51 4.70 -9.14 1.40
CA LEU A 51 6.11 -8.82 1.27
C LEU A 51 6.99 -10.05 1.47
N ARG A 52 8.16 -10.01 0.85
CA ARG A 52 9.23 -11.01 0.99
C ARG A 52 10.57 -10.30 1.15
N LEU A 53 11.51 -10.99 1.77
CA LEU A 53 12.90 -10.53 1.79
C LEU A 53 13.53 -10.75 0.42
N CYS A 54 14.23 -9.74 -0.09
CA CYS A 54 14.93 -9.83 -1.37
C CYS A 54 16.06 -10.90 -1.37
N GLY A 55 16.59 -11.27 -0.20
CA GLY A 55 17.71 -12.22 -0.06
C GLY A 55 19.08 -11.67 -0.52
N CYS A 56 19.14 -10.45 -1.07
CA CYS A 56 20.39 -9.74 -1.27
C CYS A 56 20.91 -9.14 0.06
N SER A 57 22.17 -8.70 0.07
CA SER A 57 22.88 -8.14 1.25
C SER A 57 22.24 -6.88 1.88
N LEU A 58 21.12 -6.40 1.34
CA LEU A 58 20.41 -5.22 1.83
C LEU A 58 19.15 -5.58 2.65
N GLU A 59 18.74 -6.85 2.71
CA GLU A 59 17.57 -7.32 3.49
C GLU A 59 16.29 -6.49 3.30
N GLN A 60 16.11 -5.90 2.12
CA GLN A 60 14.96 -5.05 1.83
C GLN A 60 13.70 -5.91 1.57
N LEU A 61 12.55 -5.36 1.97
CA LEU A 61 11.24 -5.91 1.66
C LEU A 61 10.86 -5.59 0.22
N ALA A 62 10.44 -6.61 -0.52
CA ALA A 62 9.91 -6.46 -1.86
C ALA A 62 8.51 -7.09 -1.93
N PRO A 63 7.62 -6.57 -2.79
CA PRO A 63 6.35 -7.23 -3.05
C PRO A 63 6.51 -8.65 -3.60
N LYS A 64 5.55 -9.52 -3.30
CA LYS A 64 5.55 -10.93 -3.73
C LYS A 64 5.21 -11.12 -5.21
N ASP A 65 4.50 -10.17 -5.80
CA ASP A 65 4.03 -10.18 -7.19
C ASP A 65 5.03 -9.61 -8.20
N VAL A 66 6.12 -9.00 -7.75
CA VAL A 66 7.20 -8.51 -8.64
C VAL A 66 8.29 -9.55 -8.82
N ASN A 67 8.83 -9.67 -10.04
CA ASN A 67 9.89 -10.63 -10.35
C ASN A 67 11.30 -10.09 -10.10
N ASP A 68 11.49 -8.78 -10.23
CA ASP A 68 12.78 -8.11 -10.04
C ASP A 68 12.68 -7.15 -8.85
N CYS A 69 13.68 -7.17 -7.98
CA CYS A 69 13.67 -6.38 -6.75
C CYS A 69 13.71 -4.87 -7.06
N PRO A 70 12.76 -4.06 -6.55
CA PRO A 70 12.73 -2.62 -6.82
C PRO A 70 13.90 -1.87 -6.17
N HIS A 71 14.60 -2.47 -5.20
CA HIS A 71 15.71 -1.84 -4.50
C HIS A 71 17.09 -2.13 -5.12
N CYS A 72 17.29 -3.33 -5.69
CA CYS A 72 18.61 -3.75 -6.19
C CYS A 72 18.60 -4.31 -7.62
N GLY A 73 17.43 -4.42 -8.25
CA GLY A 73 17.27 -4.87 -9.65
C GLY A 73 17.53 -6.36 -9.89
N ARG A 74 17.89 -7.14 -8.87
CA ARG A 74 18.09 -8.59 -9.01
C ARG A 74 16.77 -9.32 -9.17
N ARG A 75 16.78 -10.37 -9.99
CA ARG A 75 15.68 -11.31 -10.08
C ARG A 75 15.51 -12.06 -8.76
N LEU A 76 14.29 -12.07 -8.26
CA LEU A 76 13.91 -12.71 -7.01
C LEU A 76 13.62 -14.20 -7.25
N PRO A 77 13.90 -15.08 -6.27
CA PRO A 77 13.59 -16.50 -6.37
C PRO A 77 12.07 -16.75 -6.44
N ALA A 78 11.68 -17.93 -6.93
CA ALA A 78 10.28 -18.33 -6.92
C ALA A 78 9.76 -18.47 -5.48
N LEU A 79 8.52 -18.09 -5.26
CA LEU A 79 7.86 -18.31 -3.97
C LEU A 79 7.50 -19.78 -3.83
N GLY A 80 7.87 -20.40 -2.70
CA GLY A 80 7.57 -21.81 -2.43
C GLY A 80 8.52 -22.84 -3.07
N SER A 81 9.63 -22.40 -3.68
CA SER A 81 10.68 -23.31 -4.17
C SER A 81 11.72 -23.67 -3.11
N GLU A 82 11.44 -23.42 -1.83
CA GLU A 82 12.28 -23.85 -0.72
C GLU A 82 12.14 -25.38 -0.60
N SER A 83 13.17 -26.11 -1.00
CA SER A 83 13.35 -27.56 -0.80
C SER A 83 14.41 -27.82 0.25
#